data_AF-A0AAN7V5D8-F1
#
_entry.id   AF-A0AAN7V5D8-F1
#
_cell.length_a   1.000
_cell.length_b   1.000
_cell.length_c   1.000
_cell.angle_alpha   90.00
_cell.angle_beta   90.00
_cell.angle_gamma   90.00
#
_symmetry.space_group_name_H-M   'P 1'
#
loop_
_entity.id
_entity.type
_entity.pdbx_description
1 polymer ?
#
loop_
_entity_poly.entity_id
_entity_poly.type
_entity_poly.pdbx_seq_one_letter_code
_entity_poly.pdbx_strand_id
1 'polypeptide(L)'
;MNNDEPTTSGNNNEEPQKKRKGIRHTDKYQRNVIRNSRVKGAKYHNWRGKEVEAKCMGPECKCPMKCFTVVSEQQRQEIFARFYNMDTKTEQDIYLQGQIAIKEVARRRKRKENAKDRLRAYEHYITINQVRKKVCEAAFLSIHAVGRERLKRIKRLLISGEVPKDKRGTNAKANVVGPEIREIISNHIKSFPVKGSHYSGKEYRYLDARLNVKIMYQLFKVKYPKSDVKYSYYLKFFHENFQLHFGRPQVDTCNVCEELNVKIKSPKLGEPAKRAAVAEKVVHCRRSKKFYTALQNSAVQCKERNDLVALSLDYMQNMQLPEIPVQDLFYLTQLSVSVFCIYNLGTKKAMFYLYHEGVAAKSPNEICSLLMDYIQNYIGPEVKELHLFSDNCPGQNKNHCVTRMSLALTDTGRFNKIQHFFPIRGHSFLPCDRAFGLVKRNLKKFDRIYDLHKYTEIIAMASAQHAFTIKEIQTEDIKNFKDWWQNYYKSTSVSTETQSFSRNARVHFTISKFHHFVYTSETPGTIQANEYINGFAWHTFNLAHPKKKHECVKFPAELAYSERLPILESKIEHLKTLLRWVEEPYKPFFEDIIANSTTKTRKVTSKQQ
;
A
#
# COMPACT_ATOMS: atom_id res chain seq x y z
N MET A 1 -5.48 1.65 65.49
CA MET A 1 -4.36 0.69 65.55
C MET A 1 -4.17 0.12 64.15
N ASN A 2 -3.00 0.40 63.57
CA ASN A 2 -2.23 -0.34 62.55
C ASN A 2 -3.01 -1.17 61.52
N ASN A 3 -3.03 -0.72 60.26
CA ASN A 3 -2.07 -1.09 59.19
C ASN A 3 -2.33 -2.49 58.64
N ASP A 4 -2.76 -2.56 57.39
CA ASP A 4 -2.13 -3.44 56.40
C ASP A 4 -2.46 -2.95 54.97
N GLU A 5 -1.40 -2.52 54.28
CA GLU A 5 -1.36 -2.21 52.85
C GLU A 5 -1.25 -3.52 52.03
N PRO A 6 -1.79 -3.57 50.80
CA PRO A 6 -1.28 -4.47 49.78
C PRO A 6 -0.34 -3.72 48.83
N THR A 7 0.95 -4.03 48.94
CA THR A 7 2.02 -3.72 48.00
C THR A 7 1.70 -4.22 46.59
N THR A 8 1.65 -3.30 45.61
CA THR A 8 1.75 -3.62 44.18
C THR A 8 2.98 -2.93 43.58
N SER A 9 4.08 -3.69 43.48
CA SER A 9 5.28 -3.33 42.74
C SER A 9 5.02 -3.44 41.23
N GLY A 10 4.56 -2.34 40.62
CA GLY A 10 4.46 -2.19 39.16
C GLY A 10 5.77 -1.69 38.56
N ASN A 11 6.58 -2.62 38.07
CA ASN A 11 7.85 -2.35 37.38
C ASN A 11 7.56 -1.80 35.97
N ASN A 12 7.52 -0.47 35.80
CA ASN A 12 7.29 0.19 34.51
C ASN A 12 8.54 0.17 33.63
N ASN A 13 8.86 -1.00 33.06
CA ASN A 13 9.70 -1.12 31.87
C ASN A 13 8.80 -1.20 30.63
N GLU A 14 8.27 -0.04 30.19
CA GLU A 14 7.66 0.05 28.86
C GLU A 14 8.77 0.03 27.79
N GLU A 15 8.80 -1.03 26.98
CA GLU A 15 9.62 -1.11 25.78
C GLU A 15 9.37 0.10 24.85
N PRO A 16 10.40 0.60 24.13
CA PRO A 16 10.21 1.73 23.24
C PRO A 16 9.34 1.34 22.04
N GLN A 17 8.07 1.77 22.04
CA GLN A 17 7.18 1.63 20.89
C GLN A 17 7.85 2.20 19.63
N LYS A 18 8.01 1.34 18.60
CA LYS A 18 8.56 1.70 17.29
C LYS A 18 7.83 2.92 16.73
N LYS A 19 8.56 4.02 16.51
CA LYS A 19 8.03 5.28 15.97
C LYS A 19 7.33 5.05 14.62
N ARG A 20 6.02 5.34 14.55
CA ARG A 20 5.30 5.48 13.27
C ARG A 20 5.87 6.68 12.51
N LYS A 21 6.24 6.48 11.25
CA LYS A 21 6.72 7.54 10.34
C LYS A 21 5.68 8.68 10.28
N GLY A 22 6.05 9.89 10.69
CA GLY A 22 5.26 11.12 10.47
C GLY A 22 4.63 11.76 11.72
N ILE A 23 4.50 11.06 12.86
CA ILE A 23 3.94 11.64 14.09
C ILE A 23 5.06 12.27 14.92
N ARG A 24 5.01 13.57 15.17
CA ARG A 24 5.99 14.31 15.98
C ARG A 24 5.41 14.60 17.37
N HIS A 25 5.89 13.89 18.39
CA HIS A 25 5.59 14.17 19.81
C HIS A 25 6.40 15.38 20.31
N THR A 26 6.05 16.57 19.81
CA THR A 26 6.81 17.80 20.11
C THR A 26 6.71 18.23 21.56
N ASP A 27 5.66 17.84 22.27
CA ASP A 27 5.43 17.97 23.71
C ASP A 27 6.54 17.30 24.52
N LYS A 28 7.00 16.11 24.09
CA LYS A 28 8.09 15.36 24.73
C LYS A 28 9.48 15.93 24.45
N TYR A 29 9.61 16.98 23.63
CA TYR A 29 10.92 17.57 23.36
C TYR A 29 11.42 18.28 24.62
N GLN A 30 12.66 17.98 25.03
CA GLN A 30 13.30 18.56 26.23
C GLN A 30 13.09 20.08 26.35
N ARG A 31 13.18 20.82 25.23
CA ARG A 31 12.92 22.27 25.19
C ARG A 31 11.51 22.68 25.63
N ASN A 32 10.50 21.90 25.26
CA ASN A 32 9.10 22.16 25.52
C ASN A 32 8.74 21.72 26.94
N VAL A 33 9.28 20.58 27.40
CA VAL A 33 9.22 20.14 28.80
C VAL A 33 9.78 21.22 29.73
N ILE A 34 11.03 21.66 29.50
CA ILE A 34 11.66 22.74 30.31
C ILE A 34 10.85 24.03 30.26
N ARG A 35 10.31 24.39 29.08
CA ARG A 35 9.50 25.61 28.92
C ARG A 35 8.22 25.53 29.75
N ASN A 36 7.51 24.41 29.70
CA ASN A 36 6.23 24.21 30.41
C ASN A 36 6.46 24.14 31.92
N SER A 37 7.45 23.38 32.39
CA SER A 37 7.78 23.32 33.82
C SER A 37 8.14 24.70 34.38
N ARG A 38 8.85 25.54 33.62
CA ARG A 38 9.14 26.93 34.02
C ARG A 38 7.91 27.83 34.12
N VAL A 39 6.88 27.59 33.29
CA VAL A 39 5.62 28.35 33.34
C VAL A 39 4.81 27.91 34.55
N LYS A 40 4.69 26.60 34.78
CA LYS A 40 3.96 26.02 35.91
C LYS A 40 4.72 26.10 37.25
N GLY A 41 5.97 26.57 37.24
CA GLY A 41 6.79 26.64 38.45
C GLY A 41 7.17 25.28 39.01
N ALA A 42 7.05 24.21 38.22
CA ALA A 42 7.34 22.85 38.63
C ALA A 42 8.84 22.55 38.61
N LYS A 43 9.24 21.49 39.34
CA LYS A 43 10.61 20.94 39.33
C LYS A 43 11.00 20.52 37.91
N TYR A 44 12.25 20.79 37.49
CA TYR A 44 12.73 20.40 36.16
C TYR A 44 14.25 20.28 36.06
N HIS A 45 14.71 19.48 35.11
CA HIS A 45 16.13 19.39 34.75
C HIS A 45 16.48 20.43 33.68
N ASN A 46 17.52 21.22 33.91
CA ASN A 46 17.97 22.23 32.95
C ASN A 46 18.77 21.61 31.79
N TRP A 47 19.19 22.44 30.82
CA TRP A 47 19.97 22.01 29.66
C TRP A 47 21.33 21.37 29.99
N ARG A 48 21.85 21.58 31.20
CA ARG A 48 23.10 21.00 31.70
C ARG A 48 22.86 19.77 32.59
N GLY A 49 21.63 19.26 32.64
CA GLY A 49 21.26 18.11 33.48
C GLY A 49 21.15 18.43 34.97
N LYS A 50 21.32 19.68 35.40
CA LYS A 50 21.16 20.07 36.81
C LYS A 50 19.69 20.25 37.14
N GLU A 51 19.27 19.64 38.23
CA GLU A 51 17.92 19.74 38.76
C GLU A 51 17.64 21.14 39.32
N VAL A 52 16.45 21.67 39.02
CA VAL A 52 15.96 22.95 39.49
C VAL A 52 14.66 22.70 40.25
N GLU A 53 14.66 23.04 41.53
CA GLU A 53 13.51 22.88 42.41
C GLU A 53 12.27 23.66 41.95
N ALA A 54 11.11 23.18 42.39
CA ALA A 54 9.85 23.87 42.18
C ALA A 54 9.89 25.27 42.80
N LYS A 55 9.14 26.19 42.21
CA LYS A 55 9.01 27.55 42.71
C LYS A 55 8.29 27.52 44.05
N CYS A 56 8.85 28.21 45.02
CA CYS A 56 8.23 28.52 46.30
C CYS A 56 8.20 30.04 46.50
N MET A 57 7.25 30.52 47.32
CA MET A 57 7.22 31.92 47.72
C MET A 57 8.53 32.29 48.44
N GLY A 58 8.97 33.54 48.23
CA GLY A 58 10.20 34.03 48.82
C GLY A 58 10.08 34.37 50.32
N PRO A 59 11.14 34.91 50.93
CA PRO A 59 11.11 35.35 52.32
C PRO A 59 10.18 36.56 52.53
N GLU A 60 9.77 36.76 53.78
CA GLU A 60 8.96 37.90 54.18
C GLU A 60 9.70 39.23 53.99
N CYS A 61 8.96 40.27 53.62
CA CYS A 61 9.54 41.61 53.51
C CYS A 61 9.62 42.29 54.88
N LYS A 62 10.74 42.95 55.17
CA LYS A 62 10.95 43.74 56.40
C LYS A 62 10.48 45.21 56.25
N CYS A 63 9.42 45.45 55.49
CA CYS A 63 9.00 46.82 55.16
C CYS A 63 8.03 47.40 56.22
N PRO A 64 7.98 48.74 56.38
CA PRO A 64 7.06 49.39 57.32
C PRO A 64 5.57 49.16 57.00
N MET A 65 5.25 48.78 55.75
CA MET A 65 3.88 48.52 55.31
C MET A 65 3.33 47.18 55.80
N LYS A 66 4.14 46.36 56.51
CA LYS A 66 3.76 45.03 57.04
C LYS A 66 3.01 44.18 55.99
N CYS A 67 3.52 44.12 54.76
CA CYS A 67 2.78 43.54 53.63
C CYS A 67 2.35 42.08 53.83
N PHE A 68 3.13 41.30 54.60
CA PHE A 68 2.86 39.88 54.89
C PHE A 68 1.81 39.68 55.99
N THR A 69 1.51 40.73 56.76
CA THR A 69 0.37 40.79 57.67
C THR A 69 -0.89 41.28 56.93
N VAL A 70 -0.71 42.22 55.99
CA VAL A 70 -1.80 42.80 55.18
C VAL A 70 -2.39 41.81 54.17
N VAL A 71 -1.57 40.89 53.67
CA VAL A 71 -1.97 39.78 52.80
C VAL A 71 -1.74 38.49 53.58
N SER A 72 -2.83 37.85 54.02
CA SER A 72 -2.74 36.65 54.86
C SER A 72 -2.02 35.51 54.14
N GLU A 73 -1.51 34.54 54.89
CA GLU A 73 -0.82 33.39 54.32
C GLU A 73 -1.70 32.61 53.32
N GLN A 74 -2.96 32.36 53.68
CA GLN A 74 -3.93 31.72 52.80
C GLN A 74 -4.11 32.50 51.47
N GLN A 75 -4.26 33.83 51.56
CA GLN A 75 -4.39 34.69 50.37
C GLN A 75 -3.13 34.62 49.51
N ARG A 76 -1.94 34.60 50.12
CA ARG A 76 -0.66 34.48 49.40
C ARG A 76 -0.57 33.13 48.67
N GLN A 77 -0.98 32.03 49.30
CA GLN A 77 -1.02 30.70 48.67
C GLN A 77 -1.99 30.65 47.48
N GLU A 78 -3.19 31.22 47.61
CA GLU A 78 -4.17 31.31 46.53
C GLU A 78 -3.65 32.11 45.33
N ILE A 79 -3.00 33.26 45.58
CA ILE A 79 -2.39 34.08 44.53
C ILE A 79 -1.26 33.33 43.83
N PHE A 80 -0.41 32.66 44.60
CA PHE A 80 0.70 31.86 44.08
C PHE A 80 0.18 30.73 43.19
N ALA A 81 -0.80 29.96 43.67
CA ALA A 81 -1.44 28.88 42.92
C ALA A 81 -2.09 29.40 41.63
N ARG A 82 -2.87 30.48 41.71
CA ARG A 82 -3.52 31.10 40.55
C ARG A 82 -2.50 31.59 39.51
N PHE A 83 -1.39 32.17 39.94
CA PHE A 83 -0.34 32.66 39.03
C PHE A 83 0.37 31.53 38.28
N TYR A 84 0.66 30.42 38.95
CA TYR A 84 1.33 29.26 38.36
C TYR A 84 0.37 28.29 37.65
N ASN A 85 -0.94 28.44 37.85
CA ASN A 85 -1.94 27.71 37.07
C ASN A 85 -2.15 28.28 35.64
N MET A 86 -1.69 29.51 35.36
CA MET A 86 -1.74 30.08 34.00
C MET A 86 -0.98 29.20 32.99
N ASP A 87 -1.43 29.18 31.73
CA ASP A 87 -0.92 28.26 30.72
C ASP A 87 0.27 28.84 29.95
N THR A 88 0.36 30.17 29.88
CA THR A 88 1.45 30.84 29.17
C THR A 88 2.21 31.84 30.02
N LYS A 89 3.51 32.00 29.72
CA LYS A 89 4.32 33.08 30.31
C LYS A 89 3.78 34.46 29.92
N THR A 90 3.16 34.57 28.75
CA THR A 90 2.53 35.81 28.27
C THR A 90 1.39 36.22 29.22
N GLU A 91 0.47 35.31 29.54
CA GLU A 91 -0.60 35.55 30.54
C GLU A 91 -0.04 35.99 31.89
N GLN A 92 0.97 35.28 32.40
CA GLN A 92 1.64 35.65 33.65
C GLN A 92 2.23 37.06 33.61
N ASP A 93 2.92 37.41 32.52
CA ASP A 93 3.56 38.72 32.37
C ASP A 93 2.51 39.85 32.25
N ILE A 94 1.38 39.59 31.57
CA ILE A 94 0.24 40.52 31.47
C ILE A 94 -0.40 40.71 32.85
N TYR A 95 -0.64 39.63 33.59
CA TYR A 95 -1.16 39.69 34.95
C TYR A 95 -0.27 40.55 35.86
N LEU A 96 1.05 40.31 35.86
CA LEU A 96 2.00 41.10 36.65
C LEU A 96 2.02 42.58 36.23
N GLN A 97 1.89 42.87 34.93
CA GLN A 97 1.82 44.25 34.43
C GLN A 97 0.58 44.98 34.96
N GLY A 98 -0.58 44.32 34.98
CA GLY A 98 -1.83 44.89 35.50
C GLY A 98 -1.78 45.21 37.01
N GLN A 99 -0.88 44.58 37.75
CA GLN A 99 -0.67 44.82 39.18
C GLN A 99 0.29 45.98 39.49
N ILE A 100 0.77 46.72 38.48
CA ILE A 100 1.72 47.82 38.65
C ILE A 100 1.08 49.12 38.18
N ALA A 101 1.16 50.18 38.98
CA ALA A 101 0.79 51.53 38.57
C ALA A 101 2.02 52.43 38.49
N ILE A 102 2.05 53.32 37.50
CA ILE A 102 3.05 54.38 37.38
C ILE A 102 2.52 55.60 38.13
N LYS A 103 3.32 56.16 39.03
CA LYS A 103 3.02 57.40 39.75
C LYS A 103 4.09 58.45 39.50
N GLU A 104 3.65 59.68 39.31
CA GLU A 104 4.54 60.84 39.22
C GLU A 104 5.22 61.12 40.57
N VAL A 105 6.48 61.56 40.52
CA VAL A 105 7.28 61.76 41.74
C VAL A 105 6.92 63.10 42.39
N ALA A 106 6.11 63.05 43.45
CA ALA A 106 5.54 64.23 44.12
C ALA A 106 6.55 65.09 44.94
N ARG A 107 7.71 64.56 45.34
CA ARG A 107 8.78 65.33 46.02
C ARG A 107 10.15 64.90 45.53
N ARG A 108 10.96 65.86 45.08
CA ARG A 108 12.37 65.68 44.70
C ARG A 108 13.26 66.07 45.89
N ARG A 109 14.13 65.19 46.36
CA ARG A 109 15.18 65.53 47.34
C ARG A 109 16.49 65.73 46.58
N LYS A 110 17.24 66.81 46.88
CA LYS A 110 18.60 66.99 46.34
C LYS A 110 19.47 65.78 46.71
N ARG A 111 20.11 65.16 45.72
CA ARG A 111 21.13 64.10 45.90
C ARG A 111 22.44 64.57 45.28
N LYS A 112 23.56 63.99 45.74
CA LYS A 112 24.92 64.24 45.24
C LYS A 112 24.97 64.29 43.70
N GLU A 113 25.85 65.14 43.16
CA GLU A 113 25.91 65.68 41.79
C GLU A 113 25.87 64.71 40.59
N ASN A 114 25.81 63.38 40.78
CA ASN A 114 25.81 62.40 39.68
C ASN A 114 24.76 61.27 39.81
N ALA A 115 23.69 61.46 40.58
CA ALA A 115 22.61 60.47 40.67
C ALA A 115 21.56 60.68 39.56
N LYS A 116 21.35 59.67 38.68
CA LYS A 116 20.26 59.69 37.68
C LYS A 116 18.91 59.96 38.35
N ASP A 117 18.20 60.98 37.87
CA ASP A 117 16.88 61.32 38.37
C ASP A 117 15.91 60.14 38.23
N ARG A 118 15.27 59.77 39.35
CA ARG A 118 14.17 58.81 39.32
C ARG A 118 12.94 59.54 38.79
N LEU A 119 12.76 59.56 37.48
CA LEU A 119 11.66 60.26 36.80
C LEU A 119 10.28 59.74 37.21
N ARG A 120 10.17 58.48 37.68
CA ARG A 120 8.88 57.80 37.96
C ARG A 120 8.94 56.89 39.19
N ALA A 121 7.87 56.86 39.97
CA ALA A 121 7.64 55.88 41.02
C ALA A 121 6.74 54.74 40.50
N TYR A 122 6.93 53.55 41.04
CA TYR A 122 6.08 52.39 40.74
C TYR A 122 5.39 51.97 42.02
N GLU A 123 4.09 51.80 41.96
CA GLU A 123 3.30 51.22 43.04
C GLU A 123 2.90 49.80 42.64
N HIS A 124 3.10 48.87 43.56
CA HIS A 124 2.81 47.45 43.37
C HIS A 124 1.55 47.10 44.15
N TYR A 125 0.66 46.34 43.53
CA TYR A 125 -0.60 45.94 44.12
C TYR A 125 -0.77 44.43 44.09
N ILE A 126 -1.65 43.95 44.97
CA ILE A 126 -2.17 42.61 44.98
C ILE A 126 -3.69 42.72 45.06
N THR A 127 -4.40 42.18 44.06
CA THR A 127 -5.85 42.16 44.05
C THR A 127 -6.37 40.95 44.82
N ILE A 128 -7.18 41.19 45.85
CA ILE A 128 -7.84 40.17 46.68
C ILE A 128 -9.31 40.55 46.76
N ASN A 129 -10.23 39.64 46.38
CA ASN A 129 -11.68 39.91 46.38
C ASN A 129 -12.03 41.25 45.70
N GLN A 130 -11.41 41.53 44.55
CA GLN A 130 -11.54 42.78 43.78
C GLN A 130 -10.99 44.06 44.45
N VAL A 131 -10.44 43.97 45.66
CA VAL A 131 -9.78 45.08 46.36
C VAL A 131 -8.27 45.06 46.08
N ARG A 132 -7.71 46.19 45.63
CA ARG A 132 -6.27 46.35 45.39
C ARG A 132 -5.54 46.76 46.67
N LYS A 133 -4.77 45.85 47.26
CA LYS A 133 -3.90 46.14 48.40
C LYS A 133 -2.51 46.54 47.92
N LYS A 134 -2.00 47.68 48.37
CA LYS A 134 -0.66 48.16 48.02
C LYS A 134 0.42 47.40 48.80
N VAL A 135 1.44 46.93 48.10
CA VAL A 135 2.58 46.20 48.69
C VAL A 135 3.91 46.78 48.23
N CYS A 136 4.98 46.47 48.96
CA CYS A 136 6.34 46.82 48.53
C CYS A 136 6.83 45.88 47.40
N GLU A 137 7.82 46.33 46.63
CA GLU A 137 8.41 45.53 45.54
C GLU A 137 8.98 44.19 46.03
N ALA A 138 9.57 44.16 47.24
CA ALA A 138 10.10 42.93 47.83
C ALA A 138 8.99 41.91 48.11
N ALA A 139 7.86 42.34 48.67
CA ALA A 139 6.69 41.49 48.88
C ALA A 139 6.08 41.02 47.56
N PHE A 140 5.98 41.91 46.58
CA PHE A 140 5.46 41.58 45.26
C PHE A 140 6.28 40.48 44.57
N LEU A 141 7.60 40.58 44.59
CA LEU A 141 8.51 39.57 44.03
C LEU A 141 8.45 38.24 44.80
N SER A 142 8.34 38.33 46.13
CA SER A 142 8.30 37.19 47.03
C SER A 142 7.01 36.37 46.86
N ILE A 143 5.85 37.02 46.86
CA ILE A 143 4.53 36.38 46.72
C ILE A 143 4.36 35.72 45.34
N HIS A 144 4.93 36.30 44.28
CA HIS A 144 4.85 35.71 42.92
C HIS A 144 6.05 34.80 42.58
N ALA A 145 7.05 34.67 43.45
CA ALA A 145 8.33 33.97 43.20
C ALA A 145 9.04 34.36 41.88
N VAL A 146 8.95 35.65 41.54
CA VAL A 146 9.49 36.24 40.32
C VAL A 146 10.81 36.97 40.59
N GLY A 147 11.76 36.88 39.67
CA GLY A 147 13.03 37.60 39.75
C GLY A 147 12.93 39.08 39.35
N ARG A 148 13.82 39.91 39.93
CA ARG A 148 13.88 41.36 39.68
C ARG A 148 13.99 41.74 38.20
N GLU A 149 14.75 40.99 37.40
CA GLU A 149 14.93 41.28 35.97
C GLU A 149 13.64 41.11 35.15
N ARG A 150 12.78 40.13 35.52
CA ARG A 150 11.46 39.96 34.90
C ARG A 150 10.59 41.17 35.19
N LEU A 151 10.61 41.67 36.43
CA LEU A 151 9.89 42.87 36.84
C LEU A 151 10.41 44.15 36.16
N LYS A 152 11.73 44.33 36.06
CA LYS A 152 12.34 45.46 35.32
C LYS A 152 11.90 45.50 33.86
N ARG A 153 11.85 44.34 33.19
CA ARG A 153 11.34 44.25 31.82
C ARG A 153 9.87 44.65 31.74
N ILE A 154 9.02 44.16 32.65
CA ILE A 154 7.59 44.51 32.68
C ILE A 154 7.39 46.01 32.90
N LYS A 155 8.15 46.62 33.84
CA LYS A 155 8.15 48.07 34.07
C LYS A 155 8.54 48.88 32.82
N ARG A 156 9.53 48.41 32.03
CA ARG A 156 9.89 49.04 30.74
C ARG A 156 8.77 48.95 29.72
N LEU A 157 8.14 47.79 29.57
CA LEU A 157 7.04 47.60 28.63
C LEU A 157 5.82 48.46 29.01
N LEU A 158 5.53 48.56 30.31
CA LEU A 158 4.47 49.44 30.82
C LEU A 158 4.73 50.91 30.51
N ILE A 159 5.99 51.37 30.55
CA ILE A 159 6.36 52.72 30.12
C ILE A 159 6.12 52.93 28.63
N SER A 160 6.47 51.94 27.80
CA SER A 160 6.32 52.00 26.35
C SER A 160 4.87 51.78 25.88
N GLY A 161 3.91 51.56 26.78
CA GLY A 161 2.54 51.20 26.42
C GLY A 161 2.41 49.83 25.76
N GLU A 162 3.44 48.98 25.85
CA GLU A 162 3.48 47.68 25.20
C GLU A 162 2.92 46.56 26.10
N VAL A 163 2.12 45.67 25.49
CA VAL A 163 1.67 44.43 26.14
C VAL A 163 2.80 43.40 26.13
N PRO A 164 3.13 42.76 27.27
CA PRO A 164 4.16 41.74 27.35
C PRO A 164 3.88 40.55 26.42
N LYS A 165 4.89 40.18 25.62
CA LYS A 165 4.90 38.97 24.79
C LYS A 165 6.12 38.11 25.11
N ASP A 166 5.97 36.79 25.09
CA ASP A 166 7.10 35.87 25.30
C ASP A 166 7.97 35.71 24.05
N LYS A 167 9.10 36.43 23.99
CA LYS A 167 10.06 36.37 22.86
C LYS A 167 11.12 35.26 22.99
N ARG A 168 10.88 34.22 23.82
CA ARG A 168 11.87 33.14 24.04
C ARG A 168 11.92 32.19 22.84
N GLY A 169 13.08 32.12 22.17
CA GLY A 169 13.32 31.18 21.06
C GLY A 169 12.80 31.65 19.70
N THR A 170 12.48 32.94 19.56
CA THR A 170 12.03 33.57 18.30
C THR A 170 13.18 34.13 17.46
N ASN A 171 14.44 33.99 17.90
CA ASN A 171 15.58 34.40 17.09
C ASN A 171 15.67 33.51 15.84
N ALA A 172 15.73 34.12 14.67
CA ALA A 172 15.95 33.41 13.41
C ALA A 172 17.25 32.62 13.50
N LYS A 173 17.22 31.32 13.14
CA LYS A 173 18.44 30.52 13.07
C LYS A 173 19.20 30.91 11.80
N ALA A 174 20.52 31.09 11.90
CA ALA A 174 21.39 31.48 10.78
C ALA A 174 21.29 30.55 9.55
N ASN A 175 20.90 29.27 9.74
CA ASN A 175 20.85 28.25 8.68
C ASN A 175 19.45 28.04 8.08
N VAL A 176 18.53 28.99 8.22
CA VAL A 176 17.22 28.88 7.57
C VAL A 176 17.39 29.22 6.10
N VAL A 177 17.28 28.20 5.24
CA VAL A 177 17.23 28.36 3.78
C VAL A 177 16.17 29.42 3.44
N GLY A 178 16.63 30.48 2.77
CA GLY A 178 15.85 31.67 2.46
C GLY A 178 14.59 31.36 1.64
N PRO A 179 13.56 32.23 1.72
CA PRO A 179 12.28 32.03 1.03
C PRO A 179 12.46 31.89 -0.48
N GLU A 180 13.38 32.66 -1.06
CA GLU A 180 13.70 32.65 -2.50
C GLU A 180 14.18 31.27 -2.98
N ILE A 181 15.08 30.61 -2.24
CA ILE A 181 15.56 29.27 -2.60
C ILE A 181 14.43 28.24 -2.56
N ARG A 182 13.50 28.35 -1.61
CA ARG A 182 12.33 27.45 -1.53
C ARG A 182 11.41 27.63 -2.72
N GLU A 183 11.21 28.87 -3.15
CA GLU A 183 10.41 29.20 -4.32
C GLU A 183 11.03 28.63 -5.60
N ILE A 184 12.35 28.78 -5.77
CA ILE A 184 13.09 28.20 -6.90
C ILE A 184 12.95 26.67 -6.93
N ILE A 185 13.10 25.99 -5.79
CA ILE A 185 12.90 24.54 -5.69
C ILE A 185 11.45 24.16 -6.03
N SER A 186 10.47 24.90 -5.52
CA SER A 186 9.04 24.66 -5.78
C SER A 186 8.70 24.80 -7.25
N ASN A 187 9.16 25.88 -7.89
CA ASN A 187 8.93 26.14 -9.31
C ASN A 187 9.63 25.11 -10.20
N HIS A 188 10.83 24.67 -9.83
CA HIS A 188 11.49 23.57 -10.51
C HIS A 188 10.67 22.27 -10.45
N ILE A 189 10.20 21.86 -9.27
CA ILE A 189 9.39 20.63 -9.13
C ILE A 189 8.07 20.74 -9.91
N LYS A 190 7.40 21.89 -9.90
CA LYS A 190 6.15 22.14 -10.64
C LYS A 190 6.34 22.17 -12.16
N SER A 191 7.56 22.40 -12.64
CA SER A 191 7.85 22.42 -14.08
C SER A 191 7.76 21.05 -14.75
N PHE A 192 7.76 19.96 -13.98
CA PHE A 192 7.64 18.61 -14.54
C PHE A 192 6.18 18.26 -14.83
N PRO A 193 5.87 17.67 -16.00
CA PRO A 193 4.52 17.25 -16.34
C PRO A 193 4.06 16.09 -15.45
N VAL A 194 2.78 16.08 -15.12
CA VAL A 194 2.17 15.11 -14.20
C VAL A 194 0.96 14.45 -14.85
N LYS A 195 0.83 13.13 -14.69
CA LYS A 195 -0.34 12.34 -15.11
C LYS A 195 -1.21 11.97 -13.91
N GLY A 196 -2.52 12.15 -14.00
CA GLY A 196 -3.47 11.66 -13.00
C GLY A 196 -3.84 10.19 -13.22
N SER A 197 -4.06 9.43 -12.15
CA SER A 197 -4.68 8.09 -12.23
C SER A 197 -6.13 8.12 -11.73
N HIS A 198 -7.07 7.67 -12.55
CA HIS A 198 -8.51 7.61 -12.20
C HIS A 198 -8.99 6.22 -11.74
N TYR A 199 -8.08 5.26 -11.51
CA TYR A 199 -8.44 3.85 -11.28
C TYR A 199 -8.66 3.47 -9.80
N SER A 200 -8.27 4.33 -8.87
CA SER A 200 -8.52 4.18 -7.44
C SER A 200 -9.30 5.40 -6.99
N GLY A 201 -10.31 5.27 -6.11
CA GLY A 201 -11.12 6.39 -5.57
C GLY A 201 -10.34 7.46 -4.78
N LYS A 202 -9.01 7.51 -4.92
CA LYS A 202 -8.08 8.51 -4.40
C LYS A 202 -7.26 9.04 -5.58
N GLU A 203 -7.23 10.35 -5.77
CA GLU A 203 -6.48 11.00 -6.85
C GLU A 203 -4.97 10.91 -6.59
N TYR A 204 -4.26 10.16 -7.43
CA TYR A 204 -2.80 10.11 -7.43
C TYR A 204 -2.25 10.82 -8.66
N ARG A 205 -1.14 11.54 -8.45
CA ARG A 205 -0.42 12.33 -9.45
C ARG A 205 0.97 11.73 -9.67
N TYR A 206 1.29 11.37 -10.92
CA TYR A 206 2.51 10.67 -11.30
C TYR A 206 3.39 11.50 -12.23
N LEU A 207 4.66 11.64 -11.86
CA LEU A 207 5.77 12.10 -12.71
C LEU A 207 6.18 11.00 -13.69
N ASP A 208 6.94 11.36 -14.72
CA ASP A 208 7.47 10.39 -15.70
C ASP A 208 8.25 9.26 -15.02
N ALA A 209 8.09 8.03 -15.54
CA ALA A 209 8.67 6.83 -14.96
C ALA A 209 10.21 6.78 -15.01
N ARG A 210 10.82 7.56 -15.89
CA ARG A 210 12.27 7.69 -16.03
C ARG A 210 12.86 8.67 -15.00
N LEU A 211 12.01 9.42 -14.31
CA LEU A 211 12.45 10.35 -13.27
C LEU A 211 12.51 9.66 -11.91
N ASN A 212 13.37 10.20 -11.05
CA ASN A 212 13.34 9.99 -9.61
C ASN A 212 13.84 11.30 -8.95
N VAL A 213 13.70 11.44 -7.63
CA VAL A 213 14.07 12.69 -6.94
C VAL A 213 15.56 13.03 -7.13
N LYS A 214 16.43 12.02 -7.27
CA LYS A 214 17.87 12.23 -7.52
C LYS A 214 18.11 12.80 -8.93
N ILE A 215 17.44 12.28 -9.95
CA ILE A 215 17.50 12.81 -11.32
C ILE A 215 16.92 14.23 -11.36
N MET A 216 15.78 14.48 -10.71
CA MET A 216 15.21 15.83 -10.61
C MET A 216 16.18 16.81 -9.93
N TYR A 217 16.89 16.38 -8.89
CA TYR A 217 17.92 17.20 -8.25
C TYR A 217 19.12 17.47 -9.17
N GLN A 218 19.55 16.48 -9.96
CA GLN A 218 20.61 16.70 -10.96
C GLN A 218 20.17 17.75 -12.00
N LEU A 219 18.94 17.65 -12.50
CA LEU A 219 18.35 18.65 -13.40
C LEU A 219 18.24 20.03 -12.74
N PHE A 220 17.90 20.06 -11.44
CA PHE A 220 17.88 21.29 -10.66
C PHE A 220 19.28 21.94 -10.58
N LYS A 221 20.34 21.16 -10.36
CA LYS A 221 21.71 21.67 -10.32
C LYS A 221 22.22 22.12 -11.69
N VAL A 222 21.76 21.50 -12.78
CA VAL A 222 22.05 21.98 -14.14
C VAL A 222 21.36 23.32 -14.40
N LYS A 223 20.09 23.46 -14.02
CA LYS A 223 19.30 24.69 -14.25
C LYS A 223 19.70 25.83 -13.29
N TYR A 224 20.12 25.51 -12.07
CA TYR A 224 20.52 26.46 -11.03
C TYR A 224 21.92 26.11 -10.48
N PRO A 225 22.98 26.26 -11.28
CA PRO A 225 24.33 25.83 -10.91
C PRO A 225 24.86 26.53 -9.67
N LYS A 226 24.55 27.84 -9.53
CA LYS A 226 24.95 28.70 -8.40
C LYS A 226 24.22 28.41 -7.09
N SER A 227 23.25 27.50 -7.05
CA SER A 227 22.50 27.18 -5.83
C SER A 227 23.31 26.28 -4.88
N ASP A 228 23.39 26.63 -3.60
CA ASP A 228 24.03 25.81 -2.55
C ASP A 228 23.06 24.77 -1.92
N VAL A 229 22.02 24.39 -2.66
CA VAL A 229 21.01 23.45 -2.18
C VAL A 229 21.60 22.03 -2.20
N LYS A 230 21.69 21.42 -1.02
CA LYS A 230 22.07 20.01 -0.87
C LYS A 230 20.91 19.09 -1.25
N TYR A 231 21.24 17.91 -1.81
CA TYR A 231 20.26 16.88 -2.16
C TYR A 231 19.34 16.52 -0.98
N SER A 232 19.88 16.40 0.23
CA SER A 232 19.11 16.07 1.43
C SER A 232 18.00 17.08 1.74
N TYR A 233 18.26 18.37 1.52
CA TYR A 233 17.25 19.42 1.65
C TYR A 233 16.22 19.36 0.53
N TYR A 234 16.67 19.17 -0.72
CA TYR A 234 15.79 19.02 -1.88
C TYR A 234 14.82 17.83 -1.74
N LEU A 235 15.35 16.67 -1.33
CA LEU A 235 14.58 15.44 -1.08
C LEU A 235 13.56 15.65 0.04
N LYS A 236 13.98 16.29 1.15
CA LYS A 236 13.07 16.62 2.25
C LYS A 236 11.96 17.58 1.79
N PHE A 237 12.31 18.62 1.04
CA PHE A 237 11.36 19.59 0.51
C PHE A 237 10.35 18.91 -0.43
N PHE A 238 10.79 18.02 -1.31
CA PHE A 238 9.92 17.24 -2.18
C PHE A 238 8.90 16.43 -1.36
N HIS A 239 9.36 15.65 -0.36
CA HIS A 239 8.46 14.81 0.45
C HIS A 239 7.52 15.60 1.37
N GLU A 240 7.95 16.74 1.91
CA GLU A 240 7.14 17.55 2.82
C GLU A 240 6.10 18.42 2.08
N ASN A 241 6.35 18.79 0.81
CA ASN A 241 5.52 19.77 0.09
C ASN A 241 4.78 19.21 -1.15
N PHE A 242 5.12 18.01 -1.64
CA PHE A 242 4.53 17.43 -2.85
C PHE A 242 4.03 16.01 -2.63
N GLN A 243 2.77 15.74 -3.03
CA GLN A 243 2.18 14.40 -3.08
C GLN A 243 2.32 13.78 -4.49
N LEU A 244 3.53 13.81 -5.03
CA LEU A 244 3.85 13.29 -6.37
C LEU A 244 4.50 11.91 -6.27
N HIS A 245 4.09 11.02 -7.17
CA HIS A 245 4.62 9.66 -7.29
C HIS A 245 5.39 9.54 -8.62
N PHE A 246 6.28 8.56 -8.77
CA PHE A 246 6.93 8.30 -10.06
C PHE A 246 6.14 7.21 -10.80
N GLY A 247 5.91 7.42 -12.09
CA GLY A 247 5.30 6.43 -12.96
C GLY A 247 6.15 5.16 -13.04
N ARG A 248 5.61 4.13 -13.67
CA ARG A 248 6.39 2.96 -14.11
C ARG A 248 6.32 2.91 -15.63
N PRO A 249 7.38 2.45 -16.34
CA PRO A 249 7.27 2.17 -17.76
C PRO A 249 6.05 1.26 -17.95
N GLN A 250 5.21 1.57 -18.95
CA GLN A 250 4.08 0.70 -19.22
C GLN A 250 4.62 -0.58 -19.85
N VAL A 251 4.35 -1.70 -19.20
CA VAL A 251 4.61 -3.06 -19.68
C VAL A 251 3.23 -3.67 -19.93
N ASP A 252 3.10 -4.52 -20.95
CA ASP A 252 1.83 -5.18 -21.32
C ASP A 252 0.70 -4.20 -21.70
N THR A 253 1.03 -3.18 -22.50
CA THR A 253 0.04 -2.23 -23.03
C THR A 253 -0.90 -2.91 -24.04
N CYS A 254 -2.18 -2.55 -24.01
CA CYS A 254 -3.14 -3.01 -25.01
C CYS A 254 -2.75 -2.56 -26.43
N ASN A 255 -2.60 -3.53 -27.33
CA ASN A 255 -2.26 -3.31 -28.73
C ASN A 255 -3.25 -2.38 -29.44
N VAL A 256 -4.56 -2.59 -29.24
CA VAL A 256 -5.62 -1.75 -29.82
C VAL A 256 -5.52 -0.31 -29.32
N CYS A 257 -5.25 -0.12 -28.03
CA CYS A 257 -5.05 1.23 -27.48
C CYS A 257 -3.85 1.94 -28.10
N GLU A 258 -2.73 1.23 -28.31
CA GLU A 258 -1.56 1.83 -28.94
C GLU A 258 -1.77 2.12 -30.41
N GLU A 259 -2.39 1.21 -31.16
CA GLU A 259 -2.74 1.46 -32.56
C GLU A 259 -3.62 2.69 -32.71
N LEU A 260 -4.66 2.82 -31.87
CA LEU A 260 -5.55 3.97 -31.86
C LEU A 260 -4.81 5.24 -31.41
N ASN A 261 -3.89 5.15 -30.45
CA ASN A 261 -3.04 6.30 -30.07
C ASN A 261 -2.18 6.80 -31.23
N VAL A 262 -1.58 5.88 -31.99
CA VAL A 262 -0.77 6.20 -33.17
C VAL A 262 -1.65 6.87 -34.23
N LYS A 263 -2.85 6.33 -34.50
CA LYS A 263 -3.82 6.95 -35.42
C LYS A 263 -4.20 8.37 -34.98
N ILE A 264 -4.51 8.57 -33.70
CA ILE A 264 -4.89 9.90 -33.15
C ILE A 264 -3.75 10.92 -33.30
N LYS A 265 -2.50 10.50 -33.12
CA LYS A 265 -1.31 11.38 -33.21
C LYS A 265 -0.76 11.53 -34.63
N SER A 266 -1.28 10.77 -35.61
CA SER A 266 -0.74 10.77 -36.97
C SER A 266 -1.01 12.12 -37.65
N PRO A 267 0.03 12.83 -38.12
CA PRO A 267 -0.14 14.07 -38.88
C PRO A 267 -0.73 13.81 -40.28
N LYS A 268 -0.70 12.55 -40.76
CA LYS A 268 -1.17 12.15 -42.09
C LYS A 268 -2.68 11.88 -42.16
N LEU A 269 -3.37 11.80 -41.02
CA LEU A 269 -4.80 11.50 -40.98
C LEU A 269 -5.63 12.79 -40.85
N GLY A 270 -6.73 12.87 -41.59
CA GLY A 270 -7.69 13.96 -41.47
C GLY A 270 -8.46 13.92 -40.15
N GLU A 271 -9.05 15.05 -39.77
CA GLU A 271 -9.82 15.20 -38.52
C GLU A 271 -11.00 14.21 -38.36
N PRO A 272 -11.76 13.81 -39.40
CA PRO A 272 -12.79 12.78 -39.27
C PRO A 272 -12.23 11.42 -38.82
N ALA A 273 -11.10 10.99 -39.40
CA ALA A 273 -10.46 9.72 -39.06
C ALA A 273 -9.90 9.73 -37.63
N LYS A 274 -9.30 10.85 -37.20
CA LYS A 274 -8.86 11.02 -35.80
C LYS A 274 -10.03 10.97 -34.82
N ARG A 275 -11.15 11.65 -35.12
CA ARG A 275 -12.36 11.61 -34.28
C ARG A 275 -12.93 10.19 -34.17
N ALA A 276 -12.98 9.44 -35.28
CA ALA A 276 -13.39 8.04 -35.26
C ALA A 276 -12.48 7.19 -34.37
N ALA A 277 -11.14 7.34 -34.48
CA ALA A 277 -10.18 6.63 -33.63
C ALA A 277 -10.33 6.99 -32.13
N VAL A 278 -10.62 8.26 -31.80
CA VAL A 278 -10.94 8.68 -30.42
C VAL A 278 -12.21 7.98 -29.92
N ALA A 279 -13.28 7.99 -30.72
CA ALA A 279 -14.54 7.35 -30.36
C ALA A 279 -14.37 5.84 -30.14
N GLU A 280 -13.68 5.16 -31.06
CA GLU A 280 -13.36 3.74 -30.96
C GLU A 280 -12.55 3.43 -29.69
N LYS A 281 -11.55 4.26 -29.37
CA LYS A 281 -10.74 4.09 -28.17
C LYS A 281 -11.58 4.25 -26.90
N VAL A 282 -12.50 5.21 -26.87
CA VAL A 282 -13.41 5.41 -25.73
C VAL A 282 -14.30 4.17 -25.53
N VAL A 283 -14.88 3.64 -26.60
CA VAL A 283 -15.70 2.43 -26.56
C VAL A 283 -14.88 1.22 -26.10
N HIS A 284 -13.68 1.03 -26.65
CA HIS A 284 -12.75 -0.03 -26.28
C HIS A 284 -12.40 0.01 -24.77
N CYS A 285 -12.03 1.19 -24.27
CA CYS A 285 -11.73 1.38 -22.84
C CYS A 285 -12.95 1.12 -21.95
N ARG A 286 -14.15 1.54 -22.38
CA ARG A 286 -15.40 1.27 -21.64
C ARG A 286 -15.72 -0.23 -21.59
N ARG A 287 -15.54 -0.95 -22.70
CA ARG A 287 -15.71 -2.42 -22.77
C ARG A 287 -14.72 -3.13 -21.84
N SER A 288 -13.46 -2.72 -21.85
CA SER A 288 -12.42 -3.23 -20.95
C SER A 288 -12.83 -3.09 -19.46
N LYS A 289 -13.39 -1.94 -19.07
CA LYS A 289 -13.84 -1.70 -17.68
C LYS A 289 -14.93 -2.65 -17.21
N LYS A 290 -15.76 -3.20 -18.12
CA LYS A 290 -16.85 -4.13 -17.75
C LYS A 290 -16.35 -5.40 -17.06
N PHE A 291 -15.14 -5.85 -17.39
CA PHE A 291 -14.52 -6.97 -16.69
C PHE A 291 -14.35 -6.70 -15.19
N TYR A 292 -13.83 -5.52 -14.84
CA TYR A 292 -13.66 -5.12 -13.43
C TYR A 292 -14.99 -4.88 -12.73
N THR A 293 -15.99 -4.35 -13.43
CA THR A 293 -17.35 -4.24 -12.87
C THR A 293 -17.92 -5.63 -12.54
N ALA A 294 -17.79 -6.61 -13.45
CA ALA A 294 -18.23 -7.99 -13.18
C ALA A 294 -17.45 -8.63 -12.02
N LEU A 295 -16.14 -8.41 -11.96
CA LEU A 295 -15.26 -8.86 -10.86
C LEU A 295 -15.70 -8.29 -9.51
N GLN A 296 -15.95 -6.97 -9.46
CA GLN A 296 -16.40 -6.28 -8.24
C GLN A 296 -17.80 -6.73 -7.82
N ASN A 297 -18.74 -6.82 -8.76
CA ASN A 297 -20.10 -7.29 -8.48
C ASN A 297 -20.09 -8.73 -7.94
N SER A 298 -19.28 -9.61 -8.53
CA SER A 298 -19.14 -10.99 -8.06
C SER A 298 -18.56 -11.05 -6.65
N ALA A 299 -17.58 -10.20 -6.34
CA ALA A 299 -17.02 -10.11 -4.98
C ALA A 299 -18.02 -9.57 -3.94
N VAL A 300 -18.97 -8.72 -4.36
CA VAL A 300 -20.08 -8.26 -3.50
C VAL A 300 -21.08 -9.40 -3.30
N GLN A 301 -21.50 -10.07 -4.37
CA GLN A 301 -22.43 -11.20 -4.32
C GLN A 301 -21.91 -12.33 -3.43
N CYS A 302 -20.61 -12.65 -3.48
CA CYS A 302 -20.00 -13.67 -2.61
C CYS A 302 -20.11 -13.36 -1.11
N LYS A 303 -20.40 -12.12 -0.72
CA LYS A 303 -20.62 -11.76 0.70
C LYS A 303 -22.08 -11.87 1.12
N GLU A 304 -22.99 -11.77 0.17
CA GLU A 304 -24.44 -11.77 0.38
C GLU A 304 -25.03 -13.17 0.18
N ARG A 305 -24.37 -14.00 -0.63
CA ARG A 305 -24.81 -15.33 -1.05
C ARG A 305 -23.79 -16.39 -0.64
N ASN A 306 -24.27 -17.41 0.06
CA ASN A 306 -23.46 -18.57 0.45
C ASN A 306 -23.44 -19.66 -0.64
N ASP A 307 -24.37 -19.59 -1.61
CA ASP A 307 -24.47 -20.54 -2.72
C ASP A 307 -23.62 -20.15 -3.94
N LEU A 308 -22.85 -19.06 -3.84
CA LEU A 308 -22.04 -18.50 -4.93
C LEU A 308 -20.58 -18.35 -4.53
N VAL A 309 -19.68 -18.81 -5.39
CA VAL A 309 -18.23 -18.57 -5.26
C VAL A 309 -17.69 -17.92 -6.52
N ALA A 310 -16.82 -16.92 -6.34
CA ALA A 310 -16.07 -16.30 -7.43
C ALA A 310 -14.57 -16.54 -7.27
N LEU A 311 -13.95 -17.09 -8.32
CA LEU A 311 -12.53 -17.44 -8.37
C LEU A 311 -11.82 -16.65 -9.47
N SER A 312 -10.60 -16.23 -9.18
CA SER A 312 -9.65 -15.75 -10.19
C SER A 312 -8.54 -16.76 -10.39
N LEU A 313 -8.20 -17.04 -11.64
CA LEU A 313 -7.21 -18.05 -12.04
C LEU A 313 -6.09 -17.40 -12.83
N ASP A 314 -4.84 -17.65 -12.45
CA ASP A 314 -3.70 -17.16 -13.21
C ASP A 314 -2.40 -17.93 -12.93
N TYR A 315 -1.46 -17.88 -13.87
CA TYR A 315 -0.10 -18.35 -13.66
C TYR A 315 0.83 -17.20 -13.28
N MET A 316 1.68 -17.42 -12.29
CA MET A 316 2.84 -16.56 -12.12
C MET A 316 3.84 -16.83 -13.26
N GLN A 317 4.65 -15.82 -13.56
CA GLN A 317 5.89 -15.99 -14.31
C GLN A 317 6.71 -17.16 -13.74
N ASN A 318 7.25 -18.01 -14.63
CA ASN A 318 8.06 -19.17 -14.23
C ASN A 318 9.18 -18.74 -13.28
N MET A 319 9.36 -19.53 -12.22
CA MET A 319 10.53 -19.45 -11.36
C MET A 319 11.57 -20.46 -11.86
N GLN A 320 12.81 -20.36 -11.37
CA GLN A 320 13.93 -21.15 -11.89
C GLN A 320 14.70 -21.79 -10.74
N LEU A 321 15.08 -23.07 -10.87
CA LEU A 321 15.92 -23.77 -9.90
C LEU A 321 17.23 -24.26 -10.53
N PRO A 322 18.37 -24.13 -9.83
CA PRO A 322 18.54 -23.38 -8.58
C PRO A 322 18.60 -21.86 -8.85
N GLU A 323 18.00 -21.03 -8.02
CA GLU A 323 18.19 -19.57 -8.04
C GLU A 323 19.42 -19.23 -7.18
N ILE A 324 20.51 -18.76 -7.79
CA ILE A 324 21.76 -18.41 -7.10
C ILE A 324 22.41 -17.16 -7.72
N PRO A 325 23.21 -16.37 -6.98
CA PRO A 325 23.77 -15.11 -7.48
C PRO A 325 25.05 -15.34 -8.31
N VAL A 326 25.01 -16.25 -9.29
CA VAL A 326 26.15 -16.60 -10.16
C VAL A 326 25.94 -16.05 -11.57
N GLN A 327 26.94 -15.36 -12.11
CA GLN A 327 26.85 -14.73 -13.44
C GLN A 327 26.66 -15.74 -14.58
N ASP A 328 27.30 -16.90 -14.48
CA ASP A 328 27.21 -17.99 -15.47
C ASP A 328 25.77 -18.48 -15.69
N LEU A 329 24.87 -18.31 -14.71
CA LEU A 329 23.45 -18.66 -14.89
C LEU A 329 22.81 -17.95 -16.08
N PHE A 330 23.31 -16.77 -16.46
CA PHE A 330 22.79 -16.04 -17.61
C PHE A 330 22.92 -16.83 -18.93
N TYR A 331 23.89 -17.74 -19.01
CA TYR A 331 24.17 -18.57 -20.18
C TYR A 331 23.63 -20.00 -20.05
N LEU A 332 23.11 -20.37 -18.88
CA LEU A 332 22.63 -21.73 -18.58
C LEU A 332 21.11 -21.75 -18.44
N THR A 333 20.48 -22.83 -18.90
CA THR A 333 19.03 -23.02 -18.70
C THR A 333 18.78 -23.76 -17.39
N GLN A 334 18.13 -23.10 -16.45
CA GLN A 334 17.71 -23.65 -15.16
C GLN A 334 16.38 -24.40 -15.24
N LEU A 335 16.09 -25.27 -14.27
CA LEU A 335 14.84 -26.02 -14.17
C LEU A 335 13.65 -25.07 -13.97
N SER A 336 12.65 -25.14 -14.84
CA SER A 336 11.48 -24.25 -14.75
C SER A 336 10.50 -24.74 -13.70
N VAL A 337 10.11 -23.86 -12.78
CA VAL A 337 9.04 -24.08 -11.79
C VAL A 337 7.80 -23.27 -12.17
N SER A 338 6.67 -23.97 -12.26
CA SER A 338 5.35 -23.41 -12.51
C SER A 338 4.64 -23.12 -11.20
N VAL A 339 4.02 -21.94 -11.13
CA VAL A 339 3.18 -21.52 -10.00
C VAL A 339 1.82 -21.11 -10.53
N PHE A 340 0.79 -21.91 -10.27
CA PHE A 340 -0.59 -21.58 -10.58
C PHE A 340 -1.30 -21.06 -9.34
N CYS A 341 -2.13 -20.04 -9.46
CA CYS A 341 -2.88 -19.46 -8.34
C CYS A 341 -4.37 -19.45 -8.62
N ILE A 342 -5.13 -19.94 -7.65
CA ILE A 342 -6.57 -19.78 -7.55
C ILE A 342 -6.86 -18.83 -6.38
N TYR A 343 -7.36 -17.64 -6.69
CA TYR A 343 -7.72 -16.64 -5.70
C TYR A 343 -9.24 -16.61 -5.50
N ASN A 344 -9.71 -16.87 -4.28
CA ASN A 344 -11.12 -16.77 -3.93
C ASN A 344 -11.48 -15.31 -3.59
N LEU A 345 -12.37 -14.70 -4.36
CA LEU A 345 -12.76 -13.30 -4.22
C LEU A 345 -13.53 -13.03 -2.91
N GLY A 346 -14.36 -13.98 -2.48
CA GLY A 346 -15.18 -13.86 -1.27
C GLY A 346 -14.34 -13.94 0.00
N THR A 347 -13.55 -15.02 0.14
CA THR A 347 -12.73 -15.25 1.33
C THR A 347 -11.40 -14.49 1.31
N LYS A 348 -10.99 -13.96 0.15
CA LYS A 348 -9.70 -13.31 -0.09
C LYS A 348 -8.49 -14.20 0.21
N LYS A 349 -8.66 -15.52 0.12
CA LYS A 349 -7.59 -16.51 0.24
C LYS A 349 -7.06 -16.91 -1.13
N ALA A 350 -5.77 -17.25 -1.21
CA ALA A 350 -5.12 -17.71 -2.43
C ALA A 350 -4.56 -19.12 -2.23
N MET A 351 -4.89 -20.02 -3.16
CA MET A 351 -4.30 -21.36 -3.26
C MET A 351 -3.24 -21.35 -4.34
N PHE A 352 -2.03 -21.78 -4.01
CA PHE A 352 -0.91 -21.91 -4.93
C PHE A 352 -0.64 -23.39 -5.20
N TYR A 353 -0.48 -23.72 -6.48
CA TYR A 353 -0.06 -25.04 -6.92
C TYR A 353 1.32 -24.92 -7.57
N LEU A 354 2.26 -25.71 -7.06
CA LEU A 354 3.67 -25.67 -7.45
C LEU A 354 4.11 -27.01 -8.02
N TYR A 355 4.82 -26.96 -9.14
CA TYR A 355 5.48 -28.13 -9.74
C TYR A 355 6.58 -27.67 -10.68
N HIS A 356 7.59 -28.52 -10.88
CA HIS A 356 8.59 -28.29 -11.91
C HIS A 356 8.20 -28.95 -13.24
N GLU A 357 8.82 -28.53 -14.33
CA GLU A 357 8.47 -28.96 -15.70
C GLU A 357 8.69 -30.46 -15.99
N GLY A 358 9.37 -31.18 -15.10
CA GLY A 358 9.52 -32.64 -15.16
C GLY A 358 8.34 -33.40 -14.56
N VAL A 359 7.51 -32.74 -13.75
CA VAL A 359 6.31 -33.34 -13.15
C VAL A 359 5.09 -33.13 -14.02
N ALA A 360 4.86 -31.88 -14.43
CA ALA A 360 3.70 -31.49 -15.23
C ALA A 360 4.03 -30.31 -16.16
N ALA A 361 3.26 -30.18 -17.23
CA ALA A 361 3.42 -29.13 -18.23
C ALA A 361 2.59 -27.89 -17.85
N LYS A 362 2.56 -26.87 -18.73
CA LYS A 362 1.61 -25.75 -18.62
C LYS A 362 0.53 -25.85 -19.69
N SER A 363 -0.28 -26.90 -19.61
CA SER A 363 -1.31 -27.22 -20.59
C SER A 363 -2.73 -27.12 -20.00
N PRO A 364 -3.78 -27.29 -20.83
CA PRO A 364 -5.14 -27.32 -20.34
C PRO A 364 -5.44 -28.47 -19.36
N ASN A 365 -4.70 -29.58 -19.44
CA ASN A 365 -4.83 -30.72 -18.51
C ASN A 365 -4.52 -30.30 -17.07
N GLU A 366 -3.42 -29.58 -16.85
CA GLU A 366 -3.07 -29.08 -15.53
C GLU A 366 -4.13 -28.11 -15.02
N ILE A 367 -4.55 -27.15 -15.82
CA ILE A 367 -5.53 -26.14 -15.36
C ILE A 367 -6.85 -26.80 -14.95
N CYS A 368 -7.33 -27.76 -15.75
CA CYS A 368 -8.55 -28.50 -15.43
C CYS A 368 -8.37 -29.36 -14.17
N SER A 369 -7.24 -30.05 -14.03
CA SER A 369 -6.95 -30.89 -12.86
C SER A 369 -6.83 -30.07 -11.58
N LEU A 370 -6.10 -28.95 -11.61
CA LEU A 370 -5.92 -28.07 -10.45
C LEU A 370 -7.21 -27.32 -10.06
N LEU A 371 -8.03 -26.95 -11.05
CA LEU A 371 -9.34 -26.36 -10.78
C LEU A 371 -10.32 -27.41 -10.23
N MET A 372 -10.29 -28.64 -10.75
CA MET A 372 -11.08 -29.76 -10.22
C MET A 372 -10.69 -30.10 -8.79
N ASP A 373 -9.38 -30.20 -8.49
CA ASP A 373 -8.85 -30.40 -7.15
C ASP A 373 -9.34 -29.30 -6.19
N TYR A 374 -9.33 -28.04 -6.65
CA TYR A 374 -9.84 -26.93 -5.84
C TYR A 374 -11.35 -27.04 -5.57
N ILE A 375 -12.14 -27.36 -6.60
CA ILE A 375 -13.59 -27.53 -6.50
C ILE A 375 -13.95 -28.67 -5.55
N GLN A 376 -13.23 -29.79 -5.60
CA GLN A 376 -13.52 -30.97 -4.79
C GLN A 376 -13.15 -30.77 -3.31
N ASN A 377 -12.03 -30.09 -3.04
CA ASN A 377 -11.49 -29.99 -1.68
C ASN A 377 -11.86 -28.70 -0.94
N TYR A 378 -12.20 -27.62 -1.66
CA TYR A 378 -12.40 -26.28 -1.06
C TYR A 378 -13.75 -25.63 -1.41
N ILE A 379 -14.58 -26.25 -2.23
CA ILE A 379 -15.92 -25.75 -2.54
C ILE A 379 -16.96 -26.81 -2.13
N GLY A 380 -17.74 -26.48 -1.11
CA GLY A 380 -18.79 -27.37 -0.62
C GLY A 380 -19.92 -27.61 -1.63
N PRO A 381 -20.69 -28.72 -1.47
CA PRO A 381 -21.77 -29.10 -2.37
C PRO A 381 -22.96 -28.12 -2.35
N GLU A 382 -23.08 -27.28 -1.33
CA GLU A 382 -24.07 -26.20 -1.18
C GLU A 382 -23.87 -25.06 -2.18
N VAL A 383 -22.66 -24.86 -2.67
CA VAL A 383 -22.37 -23.84 -3.70
C VAL A 383 -22.89 -24.34 -5.04
N LYS A 384 -23.86 -23.61 -5.60
CA LYS A 384 -24.53 -23.92 -6.88
C LYS A 384 -24.18 -22.97 -8.01
N GLU A 385 -23.59 -21.81 -7.74
CA GLU A 385 -23.13 -20.87 -8.77
C GLU A 385 -21.62 -20.59 -8.66
N LEU A 386 -20.91 -20.67 -9.80
CA LEU A 386 -19.47 -20.43 -9.86
C LEU A 386 -19.15 -19.33 -10.88
N HIS A 387 -18.46 -18.29 -10.44
CA HIS A 387 -17.92 -17.26 -11.32
C HIS A 387 -16.40 -17.44 -11.49
N LEU A 388 -15.94 -17.59 -12.72
CA LEU A 388 -14.53 -17.76 -13.08
C LEU A 388 -14.01 -16.51 -13.78
N PHE A 389 -12.87 -15.99 -13.31
CA PHE A 389 -12.16 -14.86 -13.89
C PHE A 389 -10.74 -15.29 -14.24
N SER A 390 -10.42 -15.38 -15.52
CA SER A 390 -9.09 -15.85 -15.96
C SER A 390 -8.52 -15.01 -17.08
N ASP A 391 -7.21 -15.10 -17.28
CA ASP A 391 -6.53 -14.43 -18.37
C ASP A 391 -7.01 -14.93 -19.75
N ASN A 392 -6.70 -14.15 -20.79
CA ASN A 392 -7.11 -14.45 -22.17
C ASN A 392 -5.99 -15.19 -22.93
N CYS A 393 -5.41 -16.22 -22.29
CA CYS A 393 -4.34 -17.07 -22.84
C CYS A 393 -4.93 -18.37 -23.42
N PRO A 394 -4.87 -18.59 -24.76
CA PRO A 394 -5.42 -19.79 -25.39
C PRO A 394 -4.71 -21.07 -24.99
N GLY A 395 -3.39 -21.03 -24.77
CA GLY A 395 -2.63 -22.19 -24.33
C GLY A 395 -2.98 -22.66 -22.91
N GLN A 396 -3.67 -21.81 -22.14
CA GLN A 396 -3.90 -22.01 -20.72
C GLN A 396 -5.39 -21.96 -20.37
N ASN A 397 -5.97 -20.78 -20.16
CA ASN A 397 -7.32 -20.66 -19.61
C ASN A 397 -8.42 -20.60 -20.67
N LYS A 398 -8.15 -20.02 -21.84
CA LYS A 398 -9.16 -19.72 -22.87
C LYS A 398 -9.12 -20.72 -24.02
N ASN A 399 -9.40 -21.99 -23.74
CA ASN A 399 -9.43 -23.08 -24.73
C ASN A 399 -10.61 -24.02 -24.57
N HIS A 400 -10.70 -24.97 -25.51
CA HIS A 400 -11.77 -25.95 -25.55
C HIS A 400 -11.88 -26.74 -24.26
N CYS A 401 -10.75 -27.22 -23.71
CA CYS A 401 -10.73 -28.09 -22.55
C CYS A 401 -11.39 -27.45 -21.33
N VAL A 402 -10.96 -26.25 -20.93
CA VAL A 402 -11.52 -25.53 -19.76
C VAL A 402 -13.00 -25.22 -19.97
N THR A 403 -13.38 -24.76 -21.16
CA THR A 403 -14.79 -24.52 -21.51
C THR A 403 -15.65 -25.78 -21.42
N ARG A 404 -15.14 -26.96 -21.83
CA ARG A 404 -15.91 -28.22 -21.75
C ARG A 404 -15.97 -28.77 -20.35
N MET A 405 -14.92 -28.60 -19.56
CA MET A 405 -14.97 -28.96 -18.15
C MET A 405 -16.03 -28.12 -17.41
N SER A 406 -16.11 -26.81 -17.67
CA SER A 406 -17.15 -25.95 -17.11
C SER A 406 -18.55 -26.40 -17.54
N LEU A 407 -18.74 -26.76 -18.81
CA LEU A 407 -20.02 -27.32 -19.29
C LEU A 407 -20.37 -28.65 -18.61
N ALA A 408 -19.40 -29.54 -18.47
CA ALA A 408 -19.59 -30.82 -17.78
C ALA A 408 -19.99 -30.64 -16.32
N LEU A 409 -19.39 -29.68 -15.62
CA LEU A 409 -19.74 -29.37 -14.23
C LEU A 409 -21.21 -28.92 -14.08
N THR A 410 -21.80 -28.28 -15.09
CA THR A 410 -23.24 -27.97 -15.10
C THR A 410 -24.09 -29.14 -15.56
N ASP A 411 -23.64 -29.91 -16.55
CA ASP A 411 -24.35 -31.08 -17.08
C ASP A 411 -24.46 -32.20 -16.03
N THR A 412 -23.47 -32.35 -15.15
CA THR A 412 -23.52 -33.31 -14.03
C THR A 412 -24.26 -32.78 -12.80
N GLY A 413 -24.81 -31.55 -12.86
CA GLY A 413 -25.51 -30.91 -11.73
C GLY A 413 -24.61 -30.50 -10.57
N ARG A 414 -23.28 -30.47 -10.74
CA ARG A 414 -22.37 -29.97 -9.68
C ARG A 414 -22.61 -28.49 -9.43
N PHE A 415 -22.85 -27.71 -10.47
CA PHE A 415 -23.30 -26.32 -10.39
C PHE A 415 -24.56 -26.12 -11.23
N ASN A 416 -25.49 -25.30 -10.77
CA ASN A 416 -26.66 -24.90 -11.57
C ASN A 416 -26.24 -23.91 -12.67
N LYS A 417 -25.24 -23.07 -12.37
CA LYS A 417 -24.77 -22.03 -13.28
C LYS A 417 -23.28 -21.77 -13.10
N ILE A 418 -22.56 -21.63 -14.21
CA ILE A 418 -21.19 -21.15 -14.23
C ILE A 418 -21.11 -19.94 -15.15
N GLN A 419 -20.40 -18.90 -14.72
CA GLN A 419 -20.09 -17.72 -15.54
C GLN A 419 -18.59 -17.58 -15.67
N HIS A 420 -18.06 -17.54 -16.89
CA HIS A 420 -16.63 -17.45 -17.14
C HIS A 420 -16.31 -16.17 -17.92
N PHE A 421 -15.54 -15.28 -17.29
CA PHE A 421 -15.20 -13.96 -17.80
C PHE A 421 -13.73 -13.89 -18.21
N PHE A 422 -13.49 -13.32 -19.39
CA PHE A 422 -12.16 -13.10 -19.95
C PHE A 422 -11.94 -11.61 -20.25
N PRO A 423 -10.84 -11.01 -19.78
CA PRO A 423 -10.56 -9.61 -20.03
C PRO A 423 -10.12 -9.35 -21.47
N ILE A 424 -10.17 -8.08 -21.86
CA ILE A 424 -9.47 -7.59 -23.05
C ILE A 424 -7.97 -7.58 -22.75
N ARG A 425 -7.15 -8.12 -23.66
CA ARG A 425 -5.69 -8.21 -23.48
C ARG A 425 -5.06 -6.82 -23.30
N GLY A 426 -4.05 -6.73 -22.43
CA GLY A 426 -3.35 -5.49 -22.07
C GLY A 426 -4.18 -4.51 -21.22
N HIS A 427 -5.33 -4.96 -20.70
CA HIS A 427 -6.17 -4.21 -19.78
C HIS A 427 -6.46 -4.95 -18.47
N SER A 428 -5.88 -6.13 -18.26
CA SER A 428 -6.18 -7.01 -17.12
C SER A 428 -5.14 -6.91 -16.02
N PHE A 429 -5.62 -6.74 -14.80
CA PHE A 429 -4.91 -6.99 -13.56
C PHE A 429 -5.85 -7.85 -12.70
N LEU A 430 -5.48 -9.11 -12.51
CA LEU A 430 -6.27 -10.08 -11.75
C LEU A 430 -5.93 -9.97 -10.25
N PRO A 431 -6.84 -10.38 -9.35
CA PRO A 431 -6.52 -10.56 -7.94
C PRO A 431 -5.27 -11.41 -7.69
N CYS A 432 -5.00 -12.42 -8.53
CA CYS A 432 -3.79 -13.23 -8.51
C CYS A 432 -2.51 -12.39 -8.63
N ASP A 433 -2.48 -11.37 -9.49
CA ASP A 433 -1.31 -10.48 -9.66
C ASP A 433 -0.89 -9.79 -8.37
N ARG A 434 -1.86 -9.46 -7.50
CA ARG A 434 -1.57 -8.89 -6.19
C ARG A 434 -0.88 -9.91 -5.29
N ALA A 435 -1.34 -11.16 -5.31
CA ALA A 435 -0.73 -12.24 -4.55
C ALA A 435 0.69 -12.54 -5.08
N PHE A 436 0.88 -12.59 -6.40
CA PHE A 436 2.19 -12.70 -7.04
C PHE A 436 3.12 -11.54 -6.66
N GLY A 437 2.60 -10.31 -6.59
CA GLY A 437 3.36 -9.15 -6.14
C GLY A 437 3.82 -9.21 -4.67
N LEU A 438 3.10 -9.95 -3.82
CA LEU A 438 3.54 -10.26 -2.45
C LEU A 438 4.66 -11.32 -2.48
N VAL A 439 4.43 -12.41 -3.20
CA VAL A 439 5.41 -13.51 -3.37
C VAL A 439 6.73 -12.99 -3.94
N LYS A 440 6.71 -12.28 -5.08
CA LYS A 440 7.90 -11.70 -5.72
C LYS A 440 8.67 -10.75 -4.80
N ARG A 441 8.00 -10.01 -3.91
CA ARG A 441 8.68 -9.15 -2.93
C ARG A 441 9.37 -9.95 -1.83
N ASN A 442 8.83 -11.10 -1.46
CA ASN A 442 9.44 -11.98 -0.47
C ASN A 442 10.60 -12.76 -1.06
N LEU A 443 10.43 -13.31 -2.28
CA LEU A 443 11.48 -14.02 -3.02
C LEU A 443 12.76 -13.19 -3.18
N LYS A 444 12.64 -11.89 -3.48
CA LYS A 444 13.80 -10.97 -3.59
C LYS A 444 14.67 -10.82 -2.35
N LYS A 445 14.24 -11.36 -1.20
CA LYS A 445 15.03 -11.34 0.05
C LYS A 445 15.95 -12.56 0.18
N PHE A 446 15.77 -13.56 -0.66
CA PHE A 446 16.55 -14.78 -0.68
C PHE A 446 17.40 -14.78 -1.95
N ASP A 447 18.69 -15.00 -1.80
CA ASP A 447 19.64 -15.05 -2.91
C ASP A 447 19.95 -16.48 -3.37
N ARG A 448 19.65 -17.50 -2.54
CA ARG A 448 19.86 -18.92 -2.84
C ARG A 448 18.59 -19.74 -2.60
N ILE A 449 18.11 -20.45 -3.62
CA ILE A 449 16.96 -21.35 -3.57
C ILE A 449 17.29 -22.58 -4.43
N TYR A 450 17.35 -23.76 -3.80
CA TYR A 450 17.82 -24.98 -4.46
C TYR A 450 16.72 -25.98 -4.79
N ASP A 451 15.60 -25.99 -4.05
CA ASP A 451 14.53 -26.96 -4.24
C ASP A 451 13.13 -26.31 -4.28
N LEU A 452 12.14 -27.14 -4.60
CA LEU A 452 10.74 -26.71 -4.66
C LEU A 452 10.19 -26.37 -3.28
N HIS A 453 10.60 -27.12 -2.25
CA HIS A 453 10.11 -26.94 -0.89
C HIS A 453 10.46 -25.55 -0.35
N LYS A 454 11.65 -25.04 -0.66
CA LYS A 454 12.03 -23.69 -0.27
C LYS A 454 11.14 -22.63 -0.90
N TYR A 455 10.69 -22.82 -2.14
CA TYR A 455 9.68 -21.93 -2.72
C TYR A 455 8.35 -22.00 -1.97
N THR A 456 7.89 -23.20 -1.61
CA THR A 456 6.69 -23.41 -0.80
C THR A 456 6.75 -22.63 0.52
N GLU A 457 7.87 -22.74 1.25
CA GLU A 457 8.11 -21.98 2.49
C GLU A 457 8.04 -20.46 2.25
N ILE A 458 8.75 -19.95 1.25
CA ILE A 458 8.84 -18.51 0.98
C ILE A 458 7.48 -17.94 0.57
N ILE A 459 6.70 -18.69 -0.22
CA ILE A 459 5.33 -18.33 -0.61
C ILE A 459 4.44 -18.30 0.63
N ALA A 460 4.48 -19.33 1.49
CA ALA A 460 3.72 -19.35 2.74
C ALA A 460 4.00 -18.12 3.61
N MET A 461 5.28 -17.76 3.76
CA MET A 461 5.72 -16.59 4.53
C MET A 461 5.34 -15.24 3.89
N ALA A 462 4.99 -15.20 2.60
CA ALA A 462 4.68 -13.94 1.91
C ALA A 462 3.34 -13.33 2.36
N SER A 463 2.45 -14.11 3.00
CA SER A 463 1.17 -13.64 3.50
C SER A 463 1.23 -13.35 5.00
N ALA A 464 1.13 -12.07 5.36
CA ALA A 464 1.12 -11.63 6.76
C ALA A 464 -0.11 -12.12 7.57
N GLN A 465 -1.13 -12.66 6.92
CA GLN A 465 -2.39 -13.12 7.52
C GLN A 465 -2.63 -14.63 7.31
N HIS A 466 -1.61 -15.41 6.94
CA HIS A 466 -1.77 -16.83 6.58
C HIS A 466 -2.86 -17.09 5.52
N ALA A 467 -3.06 -16.13 4.61
CA ALA A 467 -4.10 -16.22 3.58
C ALA A 467 -3.68 -17.07 2.37
N PHE A 468 -2.46 -17.63 2.38
CA PHE A 468 -1.91 -18.44 1.29
C PHE A 468 -1.84 -19.89 1.71
N THR A 469 -2.46 -20.76 0.91
CA THR A 469 -2.34 -22.21 1.00
C THR A 469 -1.52 -22.69 -0.19
N ILE A 470 -0.67 -23.68 0.00
CA ILE A 470 0.23 -24.19 -1.04
C ILE A 470 0.07 -25.70 -1.14
N LYS A 471 0.02 -26.23 -2.37
CA LYS A 471 0.10 -27.65 -2.68
C LYS A 471 1.17 -27.89 -3.74
N GLU A 472 2.11 -28.76 -3.42
CA GLU A 472 3.07 -29.30 -4.39
C GLU A 472 2.37 -30.41 -5.16
N ILE A 473 2.41 -30.29 -6.48
CA ILE A 473 1.70 -31.18 -7.40
C ILE A 473 2.63 -32.29 -7.86
N GLN A 474 2.08 -33.50 -7.96
CA GLN A 474 2.73 -34.68 -8.50
C GLN A 474 2.12 -35.08 -9.84
N THR A 475 2.75 -36.00 -10.56
CA THR A 475 2.31 -36.40 -11.91
C THR A 475 0.94 -37.07 -11.86
N GLU A 476 0.62 -37.76 -10.77
CA GLU A 476 -0.62 -38.51 -10.55
C GLU A 476 -1.85 -37.60 -10.31
N ASP A 477 -1.59 -36.34 -9.92
CA ASP A 477 -2.62 -35.31 -9.75
C ASP A 477 -3.18 -34.82 -11.10
N ILE A 478 -2.45 -35.02 -12.21
CA ILE A 478 -2.83 -34.47 -13.53
C ILE A 478 -3.60 -35.51 -14.34
N LYS A 479 -4.87 -35.19 -14.65
CA LYS A 479 -5.78 -36.04 -15.43
C LYS A 479 -5.86 -35.62 -16.90
N ASN A 480 -6.20 -36.57 -17.78
CA ASN A 480 -6.29 -36.32 -19.22
C ASN A 480 -7.62 -35.68 -19.65
N PHE A 481 -7.81 -34.40 -19.33
CA PHE A 481 -9.00 -33.67 -19.77
C PHE A 481 -9.03 -33.39 -21.28
N LYS A 482 -7.87 -33.22 -21.91
CA LYS A 482 -7.71 -32.76 -23.30
C LYS A 482 -8.26 -33.75 -24.33
N ASP A 483 -8.06 -35.04 -24.09
CA ASP A 483 -8.62 -36.09 -24.95
C ASP A 483 -10.01 -36.50 -24.49
N TRP A 484 -10.27 -36.44 -23.18
CA TRP A 484 -11.56 -36.77 -22.58
C TRP A 484 -12.75 -35.97 -23.14
N TRP A 485 -12.63 -34.65 -23.26
CA TRP A 485 -13.81 -33.83 -23.56
C TRP A 485 -14.41 -34.12 -24.95
N GLN A 486 -13.59 -34.61 -25.88
CA GLN A 486 -14.00 -34.90 -27.26
C GLN A 486 -14.99 -36.06 -27.33
N ASN A 487 -15.00 -36.92 -26.32
CA ASN A 487 -15.94 -38.02 -26.20
C ASN A 487 -17.37 -37.52 -25.97
N TYR A 488 -17.54 -36.43 -25.24
CA TYR A 488 -18.85 -35.92 -24.80
C TYR A 488 -19.31 -34.67 -25.55
N TYR A 489 -18.37 -33.89 -26.10
CA TYR A 489 -18.65 -32.58 -26.67
C TYR A 489 -17.97 -32.34 -28.02
N LYS A 490 -18.62 -31.54 -28.86
CA LYS A 490 -18.10 -31.05 -30.14
C LYS A 490 -17.13 -29.88 -29.91
N SER A 491 -16.21 -29.71 -30.85
CA SER A 491 -15.29 -28.57 -30.88
C SER A 491 -15.99 -27.25 -31.26
N THR A 492 -16.98 -27.31 -32.16
CA THR A 492 -17.72 -26.13 -32.64
C THR A 492 -19.17 -26.48 -32.99
N SER A 493 -20.00 -25.45 -33.06
CA SER A 493 -21.36 -25.51 -33.58
C SER A 493 -21.74 -24.14 -34.18
N VAL A 494 -22.86 -24.10 -34.92
CA VAL A 494 -23.48 -22.84 -35.33
C VAL A 494 -24.35 -22.32 -34.19
N SER A 495 -24.49 -21.00 -34.06
CA SER A 495 -25.39 -20.36 -33.12
C SER A 495 -26.84 -20.65 -33.49
N THR A 496 -27.66 -21.00 -32.50
CA THR A 496 -29.09 -21.31 -32.72
C THR A 496 -29.87 -20.10 -33.22
N GLU A 497 -29.46 -18.89 -32.85
CA GLU A 497 -30.07 -17.63 -33.29
C GLU A 497 -29.78 -17.31 -34.76
N THR A 498 -28.69 -17.85 -35.32
CA THR A 498 -28.25 -17.53 -36.69
C THR A 498 -28.26 -18.74 -37.62
N GLN A 499 -28.62 -19.93 -37.13
CA GLN A 499 -28.60 -21.16 -37.92
C GLN A 499 -29.51 -21.11 -39.16
N SER A 500 -30.63 -20.38 -39.06
CA SER A 500 -31.59 -20.18 -40.15
C SER A 500 -31.13 -19.13 -41.17
N PHE A 501 -30.10 -18.35 -40.86
CA PHE A 501 -29.60 -17.31 -41.76
C PHE A 501 -28.79 -17.91 -42.91
N SER A 502 -28.52 -17.08 -43.93
CA SER A 502 -27.62 -17.41 -45.04
C SER A 502 -26.24 -17.80 -44.52
N ARG A 503 -25.53 -18.64 -45.29
CA ARG A 503 -24.26 -19.26 -44.84
C ARG A 503 -23.23 -18.24 -44.32
N ASN A 504 -23.18 -17.04 -44.91
CA ASN A 504 -22.23 -15.98 -44.53
C ASN A 504 -22.64 -15.19 -43.28
N ALA A 505 -23.92 -15.22 -42.91
CA ALA A 505 -24.46 -14.56 -41.72
C ALA A 505 -24.49 -15.47 -40.49
N ARG A 506 -24.14 -16.76 -40.64
CA ARG A 506 -24.08 -17.73 -39.54
C ARG A 506 -22.89 -17.45 -38.62
N VAL A 507 -23.16 -17.38 -37.33
CA VAL A 507 -22.12 -17.23 -36.31
C VAL A 507 -21.68 -18.61 -35.83
N HIS A 508 -20.39 -18.92 -35.99
CA HIS A 508 -19.78 -20.17 -35.55
C HIS A 508 -19.11 -20.02 -34.18
N PHE A 509 -19.20 -21.06 -33.35
CA PHE A 509 -18.55 -21.09 -32.04
C PHE A 509 -17.04 -21.03 -32.20
N THR A 510 -16.47 -19.89 -31.82
CA THR A 510 -15.03 -19.63 -31.83
C THR A 510 -14.64 -19.02 -30.49
N ILE A 511 -13.97 -19.79 -29.64
CA ILE A 511 -13.66 -19.37 -28.26
C ILE A 511 -12.92 -18.03 -28.22
N SER A 512 -11.98 -17.80 -29.13
CA SER A 512 -11.18 -16.57 -29.15
C SER A 512 -12.02 -15.30 -29.29
N LYS A 513 -13.17 -15.35 -29.97
CA LYS A 513 -14.07 -14.21 -30.22
C LYS A 513 -14.86 -13.77 -28.99
N PHE A 514 -15.22 -14.70 -28.12
CA PHE A 514 -16.11 -14.43 -27.00
C PHE A 514 -15.36 -14.08 -25.71
N HIS A 515 -15.93 -13.23 -24.87
CA HIS A 515 -15.32 -12.76 -23.63
C HIS A 515 -16.09 -13.15 -22.37
N HIS A 516 -17.31 -13.64 -22.53
CA HIS A 516 -18.16 -14.10 -21.44
C HIS A 516 -18.91 -15.35 -21.89
N PHE A 517 -18.80 -16.42 -21.11
CA PHE A 517 -19.49 -17.67 -21.33
C PHE A 517 -20.38 -17.96 -20.13
N VAL A 518 -21.58 -18.48 -20.41
CA VAL A 518 -22.54 -18.91 -19.40
C VAL A 518 -22.92 -20.37 -19.68
N TYR A 519 -22.83 -21.19 -18.64
CA TYR A 519 -23.14 -22.61 -18.63
C TYR A 519 -24.28 -22.80 -17.62
N THR A 520 -25.28 -23.61 -17.94
CA THR A 520 -26.47 -23.81 -17.10
C THR A 520 -26.88 -25.29 -17.10
N SER A 521 -27.31 -25.79 -15.95
CA SER A 521 -27.86 -27.15 -15.82
C SER A 521 -29.25 -27.30 -16.44
N GLU A 522 -29.95 -26.18 -16.69
CA GLU A 522 -31.30 -26.18 -17.31
C GLU A 522 -31.23 -26.56 -18.80
N THR A 523 -30.09 -26.28 -19.44
CA THR A 523 -29.89 -26.54 -20.88
C THR A 523 -28.59 -27.35 -21.11
N PRO A 524 -28.56 -28.64 -20.71
CA PRO A 524 -27.36 -29.45 -20.77
C PRO A 524 -26.75 -29.53 -22.16
N GLY A 525 -25.41 -29.48 -22.22
CA GLY A 525 -24.66 -29.53 -23.46
C GLY A 525 -24.72 -28.25 -24.30
N THR A 526 -25.32 -27.17 -23.79
CA THR A 526 -25.36 -25.86 -24.48
C THR A 526 -24.54 -24.81 -23.74
N ILE A 527 -23.95 -23.90 -24.50
CA ILE A 527 -23.17 -22.77 -23.96
C ILE A 527 -23.72 -21.48 -24.57
N GLN A 528 -24.00 -20.50 -23.72
CA GLN A 528 -24.26 -19.13 -24.15
C GLN A 528 -22.95 -18.34 -24.12
N ALA A 529 -22.69 -17.55 -25.16
CA ALA A 529 -21.48 -16.75 -25.26
C ALA A 529 -21.75 -15.34 -25.77
N ASN A 530 -21.04 -14.37 -25.21
CA ASN A 530 -21.10 -12.96 -25.57
C ASN A 530 -19.72 -12.45 -26.03
N GLU A 531 -19.69 -11.66 -27.10
CA GLU A 531 -18.46 -11.02 -27.58
C GLU A 531 -17.93 -9.99 -26.58
N TYR A 532 -18.81 -9.38 -25.81
CA TYR A 532 -18.48 -8.42 -24.77
C TYR A 532 -19.16 -8.79 -23.46
N ILE A 533 -18.51 -8.49 -22.34
CA ILE A 533 -19.10 -8.68 -21.02
C ILE A 533 -20.32 -7.75 -20.90
N ASN A 534 -21.49 -8.34 -20.64
CA ASN A 534 -22.79 -7.68 -20.66
C ASN A 534 -23.16 -7.10 -22.05
N GLY A 535 -22.78 -7.78 -23.13
CA GLY A 535 -23.26 -7.48 -24.48
C GLY A 535 -24.77 -7.74 -24.61
N PHE A 536 -25.44 -7.00 -25.49
CA PHE A 536 -26.87 -7.19 -25.78
C PHE A 536 -27.15 -8.39 -26.69
N ALA A 537 -26.18 -8.79 -27.50
CA ALA A 537 -26.28 -9.93 -28.39
C ALA A 537 -25.57 -11.13 -27.74
N TRP A 538 -26.34 -12.17 -27.44
CA TRP A 538 -25.84 -13.49 -27.05
C TRP A 538 -26.02 -14.49 -28.19
N HIS A 539 -25.13 -15.48 -28.19
CA HIS A 539 -25.21 -16.63 -29.08
C HIS A 539 -25.22 -17.92 -28.27
N THR A 540 -26.17 -18.80 -28.58
CA THR A 540 -26.30 -20.10 -27.94
C THR A 540 -25.78 -21.20 -28.85
N PHE A 541 -24.92 -22.06 -28.30
CA PHE A 541 -24.21 -23.10 -29.04
C PHE A 541 -24.47 -24.47 -28.43
N ASN A 542 -25.09 -25.38 -29.19
CA ASN A 542 -25.25 -26.77 -28.78
C ASN A 542 -23.98 -27.56 -29.11
N LEU A 543 -23.23 -27.89 -28.06
CA LEU A 543 -21.96 -28.59 -28.13
C LEU A 543 -22.04 -30.04 -27.68
N ALA A 544 -23.23 -30.55 -27.31
CA ALA A 544 -23.42 -31.96 -27.01
C ALA A 544 -23.04 -32.84 -28.21
N HIS A 545 -22.28 -33.90 -27.95
CA HIS A 545 -21.94 -34.86 -29.00
C HIS A 545 -23.18 -35.68 -29.41
N PRO A 546 -23.49 -35.83 -30.72
CA PRO A 546 -24.77 -36.40 -31.16
C PRO A 546 -24.95 -37.86 -30.72
N LYS A 547 -23.85 -38.62 -30.74
CA LYS A 547 -23.84 -40.05 -30.39
C LYS A 547 -23.90 -40.33 -28.89
N LYS A 548 -23.73 -39.32 -28.04
CA LYS A 548 -23.62 -39.47 -26.57
C LYS A 548 -24.58 -38.57 -25.80
N LYS A 549 -25.62 -38.07 -26.45
CA LYS A 549 -26.56 -37.07 -25.90
C LYS A 549 -27.28 -37.55 -24.62
N HIS A 550 -27.35 -38.85 -24.38
CA HIS A 550 -28.04 -39.47 -23.24
C HIS A 550 -27.09 -40.14 -22.23
N GLU A 551 -25.76 -40.11 -22.46
CA GLU A 551 -24.81 -40.65 -21.49
C GLU A 551 -24.49 -39.60 -20.42
N CYS A 552 -24.53 -40.01 -19.15
CA CYS A 552 -24.06 -39.17 -18.05
C CYS A 552 -22.55 -38.93 -18.20
N VAL A 553 -22.15 -37.66 -18.11
CA VAL A 553 -20.75 -37.24 -18.24
C VAL A 553 -19.96 -37.72 -17.02
N LYS A 554 -18.90 -38.49 -17.26
CA LYS A 554 -17.98 -38.96 -16.21
C LYS A 554 -16.64 -38.25 -16.38
N PHE A 555 -16.13 -37.60 -15.34
CA PHE A 555 -14.82 -36.95 -15.37
C PHE A 555 -13.67 -37.95 -15.58
N PRO A 556 -12.54 -37.54 -16.18
CA PRO A 556 -11.44 -38.43 -16.52
C PRO A 556 -10.77 -38.99 -15.26
N ALA A 557 -10.64 -40.32 -15.19
CA ALA A 557 -9.82 -41.00 -14.19
C ALA A 557 -8.37 -41.21 -14.68
N GLU A 558 -8.19 -41.29 -16.00
CA GLU A 558 -6.91 -41.50 -16.66
C GLU A 558 -5.95 -40.33 -16.40
N LEU A 559 -4.69 -40.67 -16.13
CA LEU A 559 -3.62 -39.69 -15.98
C LEU A 559 -3.27 -39.07 -17.34
N ALA A 560 -2.92 -37.78 -17.33
CA ALA A 560 -2.38 -37.13 -18.52
C ALA A 560 -1.01 -37.68 -18.93
N TYR A 561 -0.29 -38.22 -17.96
CA TYR A 561 1.07 -38.73 -18.11
C TYR A 561 1.16 -40.09 -17.42
N SER A 562 1.74 -41.08 -18.10
CA SER A 562 2.05 -42.38 -17.51
C SER A 562 3.36 -42.36 -16.71
N GLU A 563 4.24 -41.42 -17.03
CA GLU A 563 5.58 -41.25 -16.45
C GLU A 563 5.90 -39.75 -16.35
N ARG A 564 7.03 -39.41 -15.71
CA ARG A 564 7.54 -38.04 -15.66
C ARG A 564 7.77 -37.48 -17.06
N LEU A 565 7.61 -36.16 -17.18
CA LEU A 565 7.75 -35.46 -18.45
C LEU A 565 9.21 -35.35 -18.89
N PRO A 566 9.47 -35.48 -20.21
CA PRO A 566 10.81 -35.35 -20.76
C PRO A 566 11.32 -33.91 -20.61
N ILE A 567 12.59 -33.78 -20.21
CA ILE A 567 13.34 -32.52 -20.20
C ILE A 567 14.29 -32.52 -21.40
N LEU A 568 14.49 -31.35 -22.00
CA LEU A 568 15.36 -31.20 -23.17
C LEU A 568 16.80 -31.61 -22.81
N GLU A 569 17.46 -32.37 -23.67
CA GLU A 569 18.81 -32.88 -23.42
C GLU A 569 19.83 -31.77 -23.13
N SER A 570 19.84 -30.70 -23.92
CA SER A 570 20.71 -29.54 -23.67
C SER A 570 20.44 -28.87 -22.32
N LYS A 571 19.20 -28.95 -21.83
CA LYS A 571 18.84 -28.46 -20.50
C LYS A 571 19.36 -29.41 -19.42
N ILE A 572 19.31 -30.72 -19.63
CA ILE A 572 19.91 -31.71 -18.71
C ILE A 572 21.43 -31.49 -18.59
N GLU A 573 22.13 -31.21 -19.69
CA GLU A 573 23.57 -30.87 -19.67
C GLU A 573 23.85 -29.60 -18.85
N HIS A 574 23.01 -28.57 -19.00
CA HIS A 574 23.08 -27.38 -18.16
C HIS A 574 22.81 -27.72 -16.68
N LEU A 575 21.81 -28.55 -16.36
CA LEU A 575 21.53 -28.97 -14.98
C LEU A 575 22.73 -29.72 -14.37
N LYS A 576 23.39 -30.62 -15.11
CA LYS A 576 24.63 -31.29 -14.67
C LYS A 576 25.73 -30.27 -14.36
N THR A 577 25.87 -29.24 -15.19
CA THR A 577 26.82 -28.15 -14.95
C THR A 577 26.46 -27.34 -13.71
N LEU A 578 25.18 -27.15 -13.43
CA LEU A 578 24.70 -26.39 -12.27
C LEU A 578 24.99 -27.09 -10.94
N LEU A 579 25.09 -28.43 -10.91
CA LEU A 579 25.34 -29.22 -9.70
C LEU A 579 26.58 -28.77 -8.91
N ARG A 580 27.59 -28.18 -9.57
CA ARG A 580 28.80 -27.65 -8.90
C ARG A 580 28.52 -26.49 -7.94
N TRP A 581 27.39 -25.80 -8.11
CA TRP A 581 26.95 -24.70 -7.25
C TRP A 581 25.75 -25.08 -6.37
N VAL A 582 25.30 -26.33 -6.42
CA VAL A 582 24.24 -26.85 -5.56
C VAL A 582 24.88 -27.47 -4.32
N GLU A 583 24.41 -27.07 -3.13
CA GLU A 583 24.90 -27.61 -1.86
C GLU A 583 24.52 -29.10 -1.72
N GLU A 584 25.38 -29.90 -1.08
CA GLU A 584 25.25 -31.37 -0.98
C GLU A 584 23.84 -31.86 -0.60
N PRO A 585 23.13 -31.28 0.38
CA PRO A 585 21.80 -31.77 0.75
C PRO A 585 20.75 -31.69 -0.37
N TYR A 586 20.95 -30.82 -1.37
CA TYR A 586 19.99 -30.58 -2.45
C TYR A 586 20.38 -31.26 -3.76
N LYS A 587 21.60 -31.79 -3.89
CA LYS A 587 22.02 -32.51 -5.09
C LYS A 587 21.12 -33.71 -5.44
N PRO A 588 20.65 -34.54 -4.49
CA PRO A 588 19.79 -35.67 -4.81
C PRO A 588 18.52 -35.29 -5.58
N PHE A 589 17.95 -34.10 -5.31
CA PHE A 589 16.78 -33.60 -6.05
C PHE A 589 17.08 -33.39 -7.54
N PHE A 590 18.22 -32.79 -7.87
CA PHE A 590 18.61 -32.57 -9.27
C PHE A 590 19.08 -33.86 -9.94
N GLU A 591 19.79 -34.72 -9.21
CA GLU A 591 20.26 -36.02 -9.71
C GLU A 591 19.07 -36.94 -10.07
N ASP A 592 18.03 -36.99 -9.23
CA ASP A 592 16.79 -37.69 -9.52
C ASP A 592 16.13 -37.19 -10.81
N ILE A 593 16.08 -35.87 -11.02
CA ILE A 593 15.54 -35.27 -12.24
C ILE A 593 16.40 -35.64 -13.46
N ILE A 594 17.73 -35.57 -13.34
CA ILE A 594 18.67 -35.89 -14.42
C ILE A 594 18.59 -37.38 -14.79
N ALA A 595 18.45 -38.28 -13.81
CA ALA A 595 18.38 -39.71 -14.03
C ALA A 595 17.04 -40.16 -14.64
N ASN A 596 15.93 -39.55 -14.21
CA ASN A 596 14.57 -39.98 -14.56
C ASN A 596 13.90 -39.17 -15.66
N SER A 597 14.59 -38.22 -16.31
CA SER A 597 14.04 -37.49 -17.45
C SER A 597 14.33 -38.21 -18.77
N THR A 598 13.28 -38.57 -19.51
CA THR A 598 13.41 -39.16 -20.84
C THR A 598 13.92 -38.12 -21.85
N THR A 599 15.01 -38.39 -22.55
CA THR A 599 15.54 -37.54 -23.63
C THR A 599 14.78 -37.81 -24.94
N LYS A 600 13.77 -37.01 -25.24
CA LYS A 600 13.20 -36.92 -26.60
C LYS A 600 13.12 -35.47 -27.05
N THR A 601 13.41 -35.24 -28.33
CA THR A 601 13.30 -33.96 -29.02
C THR A 601 11.88 -33.41 -28.86
N ARG A 602 11.71 -32.48 -27.90
CA ARG A 602 10.46 -31.73 -27.72
C ARG A 602 10.22 -31.00 -29.05
N LYS A 603 9.17 -31.35 -29.81
CA LYS A 603 8.70 -30.51 -30.92
C LYS A 603 8.35 -29.15 -30.31
N VAL A 604 9.26 -28.20 -30.49
CA VAL A 604 9.09 -26.82 -30.07
C VAL A 604 7.87 -26.28 -30.82
N THR A 605 6.72 -26.21 -30.15
CA THR A 605 5.63 -25.34 -30.61
C THR A 605 6.06 -23.90 -30.35
N SER A 606 6.92 -23.40 -31.24
CA SER A 606 7.24 -21.99 -31.35
C SER A 606 5.97 -21.24 -31.75
N LYS A 607 5.47 -20.38 -30.87
CA LYS A 607 5.01 -19.00 -31.14
C LYS A 607 4.22 -18.49 -29.94
N GLN A 608 4.94 -17.87 -29.00
CA GLN A 608 4.41 -16.74 -28.25
C GLN A 608 4.81 -15.48 -29.03
N GLN A 609 3.83 -14.89 -29.70
CA GLN A 609 3.74 -13.45 -29.98
C GLN A 609 2.31 -13.03 -29.62
#